data_AF-A0A7K3RSQ2-F1
#
_entry.id   AF-A0A7K3RSQ2-F1
#
_cell.length_a   1.000
_cell.length_b   1.000
_cell.length_c   1.000
_cell.angle_alpha   90.00
_cell.angle_beta   90.00
_cell.angle_gamma   90.00
#
_symmetry.space_group_name_H-M   'P 1'
#
loop_
_entity.id
_entity.type
_entity.pdbx_description
1 polymer ?
#
loop_
_entity_poly.entity_id
_entity_poly.type
_entity_poly.pdbx_seq_one_letter_code
_entity_poly.pdbx_strand_id
1 'polypeptide(L)'
;AYARICGFAESDALPLPYPHVLAFPLTMRLMTGRTFPLPVLGLVHTWIEITPHRAVRPAEPLELAVYAEGLTPHRRGTEVTMVTEARVGGELVWESRSGYLSRHRTMDAAATPRAASAPDAAGELPAVAEWALPGDLGRRYGAVSGDRNPIHLHPLTAR
;
A
#
# COMPACT_ATOMS: atom_id res chain seq x y z
N ALA A 1 -1.46 -5.52 17.76
CA ALA A 1 -2.32 -4.33 17.56
C ALA A 1 -2.89 -4.27 16.14
N TYR A 2 -2.04 -4.36 15.11
CA TYR A 2 -2.46 -4.33 13.70
C TYR A 2 -3.52 -5.38 13.35
N ALA A 3 -3.27 -6.65 13.70
CA ALA A 3 -4.21 -7.74 13.45
C ALA A 3 -5.63 -7.43 13.97
N ARG A 4 -5.74 -6.97 15.23
CA ARG A 4 -7.01 -6.64 15.88
C ARG A 4 -7.76 -5.50 15.20
N ILE A 5 -7.08 -4.42 14.82
CA ILE A 5 -7.76 -3.27 14.20
C ILE A 5 -8.25 -3.57 12.77
N CYS A 6 -7.55 -4.46 12.07
CA CYS A 6 -7.93 -4.91 10.74
C CYS A 6 -8.85 -6.14 10.75
N GLY A 7 -9.22 -6.67 11.92
CA GLY A 7 -10.12 -7.82 12.05
C GLY A 7 -9.51 -9.16 11.60
N PHE A 8 -8.17 -9.28 11.57
CA PHE A 8 -7.53 -10.57 11.34
C PHE A 8 -7.73 -11.50 12.53
N ALA A 9 -8.00 -12.78 12.26
CA ALA A 9 -8.01 -13.82 13.27
C ALA A 9 -6.64 -13.95 13.94
N GLU A 10 -6.62 -14.42 15.19
CA GLU A 10 -5.37 -14.76 15.87
C GLU A 10 -4.69 -15.93 15.15
N SER A 11 -3.40 -15.79 14.90
CA SER A 11 -2.58 -16.73 14.15
C SER A 11 -1.12 -16.60 14.59
N ASP A 12 -0.36 -17.68 14.45
CA ASP A 12 1.08 -17.70 14.67
C ASP A 12 1.87 -16.99 13.54
N ALA A 13 1.20 -16.72 12.41
CA ALA A 13 1.78 -16.00 11.28
C ALA A 13 1.37 -14.51 11.31
N LEU A 14 2.26 -13.66 10.79
CA LEU A 14 1.95 -12.27 10.51
C LEU A 14 0.82 -12.18 9.48
N PRO A 15 -0.12 -11.23 9.63
CA PRO A 15 -1.08 -10.93 8.57
C PRO A 15 -0.36 -10.63 7.25
N LEU A 16 -0.87 -11.15 6.14
CA LEU A 16 -0.26 -10.99 4.80
C LEU A 16 0.20 -9.56 4.46
N PRO A 17 -0.56 -8.49 4.73
CA PRO A 17 -0.13 -7.12 4.41
C PRO A 17 0.84 -6.51 5.45
N TYR A 18 1.07 -7.17 6.59
CA TYR A 18 1.80 -6.57 7.69
C TYR A 18 3.27 -6.24 7.37
N PRO A 19 4.05 -7.04 6.62
CA PRO A 19 5.40 -6.64 6.23
C PRO A 19 5.46 -5.33 5.44
N HIS A 20 4.46 -5.03 4.60
CA HIS A 20 4.33 -3.74 3.91
C HIS A 20 4.20 -2.58 4.93
N VAL A 21 3.33 -2.77 5.92
CA VAL A 21 3.07 -1.78 6.98
C VAL A 21 4.31 -1.59 7.86
N LEU A 22 5.00 -2.69 8.17
CA LEU A 22 6.25 -2.66 8.94
C LEU A 22 7.35 -1.87 8.20
N ALA A 23 7.41 -1.99 6.87
CA ALA A 23 8.36 -1.28 6.03
C ALA A 23 7.98 0.18 5.73
N PHE A 24 6.76 0.62 6.06
CA PHE A 24 6.26 1.94 5.71
C PHE A 24 7.18 3.12 6.10
N PRO A 25 7.86 3.13 7.28
CA PRO A 25 8.82 4.18 7.60
C PRO A 25 10.01 4.26 6.63
N LEU A 26 10.46 3.12 6.06
CA LEU A 26 11.51 3.07 5.05
C LEU A 26 11.00 3.66 3.72
N THR A 27 9.77 3.32 3.33
CA THR A 27 9.09 3.91 2.17
C THR A 27 8.99 5.43 2.31
N MET A 28 8.55 5.93 3.47
CA MET A 28 8.47 7.37 3.72
C MET A 28 9.85 8.04 3.71
N ARG A 29 10.88 7.42 4.28
CA ARG A 29 12.25 7.94 4.22
C ARG A 29 12.76 8.06 2.78
N LEU A 30 12.44 7.09 1.92
CA LEU A 30 12.78 7.14 0.51
C LEU A 30 11.99 8.25 -0.20
N MET A 31 10.66 8.28 -0.06
CA MET A 31 9.79 9.21 -0.77
C MET A 31 10.01 10.68 -0.36
N THR A 32 10.36 10.94 0.90
CA THR A 32 10.66 12.29 1.39
C THR A 32 12.12 12.71 1.15
N GLY A 33 12.94 11.81 0.60
CA GLY A 33 14.33 12.09 0.25
C GLY A 33 14.46 13.14 -0.85
N ARG A 34 15.53 13.95 -0.80
CA ARG A 34 15.76 15.05 -1.76
C ARG A 34 15.85 14.60 -3.23
N THR A 35 16.23 13.35 -3.46
CA THR A 35 16.40 12.77 -4.80
C THR A 35 15.13 12.09 -5.31
N PHE A 36 14.06 12.01 -4.49
CA PHE A 36 12.81 11.43 -4.92
C PHE A 36 12.06 12.40 -5.83
N PRO A 37 11.62 11.97 -7.02
CA PRO A 37 11.20 12.88 -8.08
C PRO A 37 9.74 13.35 -7.99
N LEU A 38 8.95 12.82 -7.05
CA LEU A 38 7.52 13.12 -6.94
C LEU A 38 7.20 13.78 -5.58
N PRO A 39 6.25 14.74 -5.53
CA PRO A 39 5.80 15.32 -4.27
C PRO A 39 5.04 14.28 -3.46
N VAL A 40 5.49 13.97 -2.23
CA VAL A 40 4.83 12.99 -1.34
C VAL A 40 3.42 13.42 -0.96
N LEU A 41 3.24 14.73 -0.70
CA LEU A 41 1.93 15.30 -0.41
C LEU A 41 1.05 15.19 -1.66
N GLY A 42 -0.07 14.47 -1.52
CA GLY A 42 -1.02 14.26 -2.61
C GLY A 42 -0.72 13.03 -3.49
N LEU A 43 0.30 12.23 -3.16
CA LEU A 43 0.43 10.89 -3.74
C LEU A 43 -0.81 10.05 -3.38
N VAL A 44 -1.32 9.34 -4.39
CA VAL A 44 -2.44 8.42 -4.23
C VAL A 44 -1.91 7.00 -4.43
N HIS A 45 -2.04 6.14 -3.43
CA HIS A 45 -1.76 4.71 -3.58
C HIS A 45 -2.89 4.08 -4.43
N THR A 46 -2.56 3.64 -5.64
CA THR A 46 -3.55 3.21 -6.66
C THR A 46 -3.72 1.70 -6.71
N TRP A 47 -2.65 0.95 -6.44
CA TRP A 47 -2.67 -0.50 -6.44
C TRP A 47 -1.55 -1.06 -5.56
N ILE A 48 -1.76 -2.26 -5.06
CA ILE A 48 -0.75 -3.07 -4.38
C ILE A 48 -0.87 -4.52 -4.84
N GLU A 49 0.27 -5.16 -5.07
CA GLU A 49 0.42 -6.59 -5.32
C GLU A 49 1.31 -7.16 -4.22
N ILE A 50 0.89 -8.27 -3.61
CA ILE A 50 1.62 -8.90 -2.51
C ILE A 50 1.85 -10.37 -2.87
N THR A 51 3.11 -10.80 -2.84
CA THR A 51 3.51 -12.17 -3.12
C THR A 51 4.16 -12.77 -1.86
N PRO A 52 3.43 -13.63 -1.11
CA PRO A 52 4.03 -14.38 -0.03
C PRO A 52 4.78 -15.60 -0.60
N HIS A 53 6.05 -15.77 -0.21
CA HIS A 53 6.81 -16.97 -0.55
C HIS A 53 6.66 -18.05 0.53
N ARG A 54 6.48 -17.63 1.80
CA ARG A 54 6.04 -18.48 2.91
C ARG A 54 5.37 -17.65 4.02
N ALA A 55 4.72 -18.33 4.96
CA ALA A 55 4.27 -17.68 6.19
C ALA A 55 5.47 -17.18 7.00
N VAL A 56 5.35 -15.96 7.55
CA VAL A 56 6.36 -15.32 8.38
C VAL A 56 5.81 -15.21 9.81
N ARG A 57 6.59 -15.60 10.81
CA ARG A 57 6.21 -15.52 12.22
C ARG A 57 6.70 -14.21 12.85
N PRO A 58 6.00 -13.68 13.88
CA PRO A 58 6.39 -12.43 14.55
C PRO A 58 7.81 -12.38 15.12
N ALA A 59 8.38 -13.53 15.50
CA ALA A 59 9.70 -13.61 16.13
C ALA A 59 10.86 -13.77 15.11
N GLU A 60 10.56 -13.87 13.81
CA GLU A 60 11.59 -13.99 12.80
C GLU A 60 12.33 -12.66 12.60
N PRO A 61 13.68 -12.67 12.46
CA PRO A 61 14.47 -11.47 12.24
C PRO A 61 14.33 -11.01 10.79
N LEU A 62 13.26 -10.28 10.49
CA LEU A 62 13.01 -9.74 9.15
C LEU A 62 14.02 -8.64 8.79
N GLU A 63 14.67 -8.84 7.64
CA GLU A 63 15.42 -7.81 6.92
C GLU A 63 14.51 -7.16 5.87
N LEU A 64 14.26 -5.86 5.99
CA LEU A 64 13.37 -5.12 5.10
C LEU A 64 14.17 -4.24 4.15
N ALA A 65 13.87 -4.33 2.86
CA ALA A 65 14.42 -3.45 1.83
C ALA A 65 13.27 -2.76 1.09
N VAL A 66 13.45 -1.47 0.78
CA VAL A 66 12.50 -0.68 -0.01
C VAL A 66 13.25 0.09 -1.07
N TYR A 67 12.75 0.06 -2.31
CA TYR A 67 13.31 0.82 -3.42
C TYR A 67 12.21 1.25 -4.39
N ALA A 68 12.46 2.33 -5.13
CA ALA A 68 11.64 2.71 -6.26
C ALA A 68 12.16 1.95 -7.49
N GLU A 69 11.32 1.12 -8.10
CA GLU A 69 11.69 0.36 -9.29
C GLU A 69 11.69 1.26 -10.54
N GLY A 70 10.70 2.15 -10.66
CA GLY A 70 10.61 3.02 -11.82
C GLY A 70 9.44 4.00 -11.77
N LEU A 71 9.51 4.96 -12.70
CA LEU A 71 8.42 5.90 -13.00
C LEU A 71 7.75 5.49 -14.30
N THR A 72 6.42 5.55 -14.32
CA THR A 72 5.61 5.27 -15.51
C THR A 72 4.65 6.44 -15.78
N PRO A 73 4.49 6.85 -17.06
CA PRO A 73 3.46 7.82 -17.43
C PRO A 73 2.06 7.28 -17.11
N HIS A 74 1.19 8.13 -16.59
CA HIS A 74 -0.20 7.81 -16.32
C HIS A 74 -1.11 8.92 -16.86
N ARG A 75 -2.33 8.61 -17.34
CA ARG A 75 -3.24 9.60 -17.93
C ARG A 75 -3.66 10.75 -16.98
N ARG A 76 -3.38 10.59 -15.69
CA ARG A 76 -3.65 11.58 -14.62
C ARG A 76 -2.37 12.10 -13.96
N GLY A 77 -1.18 11.78 -14.49
CA GLY A 77 0.11 12.23 -13.96
C GLY A 77 1.25 11.23 -14.16
N THR A 78 2.04 11.00 -13.11
CA THR A 78 3.16 10.04 -13.12
C THR A 78 3.01 9.10 -11.94
N GLU A 79 3.13 7.80 -12.20
CA GLU A 79 3.12 6.76 -11.17
C GLU A 79 4.56 6.32 -10.87
N VAL A 80 4.85 6.07 -9.59
CA VAL A 80 6.06 5.38 -9.15
C VAL A 80 5.69 4.00 -8.63
N THR A 81 6.41 2.98 -9.07
CA THR A 81 6.34 1.63 -8.49
C THR A 81 7.35 1.53 -7.36
N MET A 82 6.86 1.33 -6.14
CA MET A 82 7.67 1.01 -4.97
C MET A 82 7.67 -0.48 -4.75
N VAL A 83 8.85 -1.05 -4.49
CA VAL A 83 9.01 -2.45 -4.11
C VAL A 83 9.42 -2.52 -2.65
N THR A 84 8.84 -3.47 -1.92
CA THR A 84 9.23 -3.83 -0.56
C THR A 84 9.54 -5.32 -0.54
N GLU A 85 10.73 -5.67 -0.06
CA GLU A 85 11.14 -7.05 0.17
C GLU A 85 11.29 -7.30 1.66
N ALA A 86 10.90 -8.48 2.11
CA ALA A 86 11.20 -9.00 3.43
C ALA A 86 12.02 -10.30 3.29
N ARG A 87 13.17 -10.35 3.97
CA ARG A 87 14.09 -11.48 3.96
C ARG A 87 14.34 -12.04 5.36
N VAL A 88 14.66 -13.32 5.45
CA VAL A 88 15.11 -13.97 6.69
C VAL A 88 16.37 -14.75 6.38
N GLY A 89 17.51 -14.36 6.96
CA GLY A 89 18.79 -14.98 6.64
C GLY A 89 19.15 -14.89 5.15
N GLY A 90 18.79 -13.78 4.49
CA GLY A 90 18.99 -13.54 3.05
C GLY A 90 17.94 -14.16 2.11
N GLU A 91 17.14 -15.12 2.56
CA GLU A 91 16.06 -15.72 1.77
C GLU A 91 14.88 -14.74 1.62
N LEU A 92 14.36 -14.53 0.41
CA LEU A 92 13.16 -13.72 0.18
C LEU A 92 11.91 -14.51 0.62
N VAL A 93 11.23 -14.02 1.65
CA VAL A 93 10.09 -14.72 2.26
C VAL A 93 8.75 -14.08 1.91
N TRP A 94 8.78 -12.81 1.51
CA TRP A 94 7.62 -12.02 1.17
C TRP A 94 8.06 -10.79 0.36
N GLU A 95 7.23 -10.35 -0.60
CA GLU A 95 7.43 -9.09 -1.31
C GLU A 95 6.10 -8.38 -1.63
N SER A 96 6.17 -7.07 -1.85
CA SER A 96 5.07 -6.31 -2.43
C SER A 96 5.55 -5.27 -3.43
N ARG A 97 4.66 -4.95 -4.37
CA ARG A 97 4.81 -3.87 -5.34
C ARG A 97 3.62 -2.94 -5.18
N SER A 98 3.86 -1.64 -5.09
CA SER A 98 2.84 -0.62 -4.83
C SER A 98 2.96 0.55 -5.79
N GLY A 99 1.87 0.92 -6.45
CA GLY A 99 1.82 2.09 -7.33
C GLY A 99 1.36 3.33 -6.60
N TYR A 100 2.15 4.41 -6.67
CA TYR A 100 1.78 5.72 -6.13
C TYR A 100 1.71 6.74 -7.24
N LEU A 101 0.52 7.31 -7.45
CA LEU A 101 0.26 8.30 -8.48
C LEU A 101 0.44 9.72 -7.93
N SER A 102 1.37 10.47 -8.51
CA SER A 102 1.40 11.93 -8.43
C SER A 102 0.48 12.51 -9.50
N ARG A 103 -0.52 13.29 -9.10
CA ARG A 103 -1.50 13.86 -10.03
C ARG A 103 -1.02 15.18 -10.63
N HIS A 104 -1.03 15.30 -11.95
CA HIS A 104 -0.82 16.54 -12.68
C HIS A 104 -1.43 16.46 -14.09
N ARG A 105 -1.56 17.61 -14.77
CA ARG A 105 -2.03 17.64 -16.15
C ARG A 105 -1.00 16.96 -17.06
N THR A 106 -1.45 16.05 -17.91
CA THR A 106 -0.62 15.38 -18.92
C THR A 106 -1.06 15.82 -20.30
N MET A 107 -0.11 16.20 -21.16
CA MET A 107 -0.41 16.63 -22.55
C MET A 107 -0.45 15.46 -23.54
N ASP A 108 0.18 14.32 -23.20
CA ASP A 108 0.21 13.12 -24.03
C ASP A 108 -0.54 11.96 -23.35
N ALA A 109 -1.56 11.44 -24.05
CA ALA A 109 -2.41 10.34 -23.61
C ALA A 109 -1.79 8.95 -23.91
N ALA A 110 -0.47 8.80 -23.82
CA ALA A 110 0.22 7.51 -24.02
C ALA A 110 0.23 6.66 -22.73
N ALA A 111 -0.86 6.65 -21.98
CA ALA A 111 -0.99 5.77 -20.82
C ALA A 111 -1.66 4.48 -21.24
N THR A 112 -0.88 3.41 -21.37
CA THR A 112 -1.40 2.06 -21.58
C THR A 112 -2.24 1.68 -20.35
N PRO A 113 -3.53 1.31 -20.50
CA PRO A 113 -4.30 0.86 -19.36
C PRO A 113 -3.68 -0.43 -18.83
N ARG A 114 -3.39 -0.49 -17.52
CA ARG A 114 -3.55 -1.78 -16.84
C ARG A 114 -5.06 -1.98 -16.79
N ALA A 115 -5.58 -2.72 -17.77
CA ALA A 115 -6.99 -3.09 -17.80
C ALA A 115 -7.26 -3.85 -16.50
N ALA A 116 -7.91 -3.18 -15.54
CA ALA A 116 -8.67 -3.91 -14.56
C ALA A 116 -9.74 -4.61 -15.39
N SER A 117 -9.65 -5.92 -15.53
CA SER A 117 -10.72 -6.73 -16.10
C SER A 117 -11.96 -6.39 -15.28
N ALA A 118 -12.83 -5.53 -15.82
CA ALA A 118 -14.16 -5.41 -15.26
C ALA A 118 -14.74 -6.82 -15.36
N PRO A 119 -15.15 -7.44 -14.25
CA PRO A 119 -15.81 -8.73 -14.35
C PRO A 119 -16.97 -8.55 -15.33
N ASP A 120 -17.01 -9.40 -16.36
CA ASP A 120 -18.14 -9.49 -17.28
C ASP A 120 -19.42 -9.44 -16.47
N ALA A 121 -20.45 -8.76 -17.00
CA ALA A 121 -21.72 -8.48 -16.35
C ALA A 121 -22.45 -9.75 -15.87
N ALA A 122 -21.95 -10.33 -14.79
CA ALA A 122 -22.68 -11.21 -13.91
C ALA A 122 -23.72 -10.32 -13.20
N GLY A 123 -24.95 -10.81 -13.08
CA GLY A 123 -25.98 -10.12 -12.31
C GLY A 123 -25.53 -9.79 -10.89
N GLU A 124 -26.35 -9.03 -10.15
CA GLU A 124 -26.02 -8.64 -8.77
C GLU A 124 -25.56 -9.85 -7.95
N LEU A 125 -24.29 -9.83 -7.54
CA LEU A 125 -23.71 -10.86 -6.70
C LEU A 125 -24.28 -10.73 -5.27
N PRO A 126 -24.54 -11.85 -4.58
CA PRO A 126 -25.01 -11.78 -3.20
C PRO A 126 -23.95 -11.14 -2.29
N ALA A 127 -24.40 -10.30 -1.36
CA ALA A 127 -23.53 -9.75 -0.32
C ALA A 127 -23.07 -10.90 0.61
N VAL A 128 -21.75 -11.06 0.76
CA VAL A 128 -21.15 -12.09 1.62
C VAL A 128 -20.68 -11.54 2.98
N ALA A 129 -20.50 -10.22 3.07
CA ALA A 129 -20.06 -9.53 4.28
C ALA A 129 -20.41 -8.04 4.20
N GLU A 130 -20.60 -7.42 5.37
CA GLU A 130 -20.77 -5.98 5.54
C GLU A 130 -19.84 -5.50 6.67
N TRP A 131 -19.21 -4.34 6.48
CA TRP A 131 -18.31 -3.76 7.47
C TRP A 131 -18.82 -2.39 7.93
N ALA A 132 -19.17 -2.28 9.21
CA ALA A 132 -19.44 -1.01 9.86
C ALA A 132 -18.13 -0.37 10.33
N LEU A 133 -17.65 0.63 9.60
CA LEU A 133 -16.38 1.31 9.90
C LEU A 133 -16.63 2.58 10.73
N PRO A 134 -16.07 2.69 11.95
CA PRO A 134 -16.27 3.87 12.77
C PRO A 134 -15.50 5.08 12.19
N GLY A 135 -16.03 6.29 12.38
CA GLY A 135 -15.45 7.52 11.83
C GLY A 135 -14.07 7.90 12.39
N ASP A 136 -13.60 7.22 13.45
CA ASP A 136 -12.27 7.38 14.02
C ASP A 136 -11.26 6.31 13.55
N LEU A 137 -11.68 5.36 12.70
CA LEU A 137 -10.88 4.22 12.28
C LEU A 137 -9.54 4.65 11.66
N GLY A 138 -9.53 5.68 10.82
CA GLY A 138 -8.31 6.18 10.19
C GLY A 138 -7.26 6.66 11.21
N ARG A 139 -7.69 7.32 12.29
CA ARG A 139 -6.78 7.75 13.37
C ARG A 139 -6.24 6.55 14.17
N ARG A 140 -7.11 5.58 14.47
CA ARG A 140 -6.72 4.35 15.17
C ARG A 140 -5.76 3.50 14.33
N TYR A 141 -6.01 3.41 13.02
CA TYR A 141 -5.14 2.72 12.08
C TYR A 141 -3.79 3.41 11.98
N GLY A 142 -3.76 4.73 11.75
CA GLY A 142 -2.53 5.50 11.65
C GLY A 142 -1.66 5.45 12.92
N ALA A 143 -2.26 5.27 14.10
CA ALA A 143 -1.52 5.06 15.33
C ALA A 143 -0.76 3.72 15.38
N VAL A 144 -1.24 2.71 14.66
CA VAL A 144 -0.69 1.35 14.65
C VAL A 144 0.16 1.07 13.41
N SER A 145 -0.19 1.66 12.27
CA SER A 145 0.51 1.50 10.99
C SER A 145 1.63 2.52 10.77
N GLY A 146 1.57 3.66 11.45
CA GLY A 146 2.46 4.80 11.21
C GLY A 146 2.02 5.69 10.04
N ASP A 147 1.01 5.30 9.26
CA ASP A 147 0.43 6.15 8.23
C ASP A 147 -0.43 7.24 8.85
N ARG A 148 0.14 8.44 8.92
CA ARG A 148 -0.52 9.65 9.42
C ARG A 148 -0.84 10.64 8.31
N ASN A 149 -1.07 10.17 7.09
CA ASN A 149 -1.51 11.03 6.00
C ASN A 149 -2.81 11.75 6.41
N PRO A 150 -2.84 13.10 6.42
CA PRO A 150 -3.99 13.86 6.92
C PRO A 150 -5.33 13.52 6.26
N ILE A 151 -5.32 13.05 5.00
CA ILE A 151 -6.55 12.64 4.30
C ILE A 151 -7.29 11.50 5.03
N HIS A 152 -6.60 10.73 5.88
CA HIS A 152 -7.18 9.64 6.68
C HIS A 152 -7.60 10.08 8.09
N LEU A 153 -7.20 11.27 8.54
CA LEU A 153 -7.34 11.69 9.93
C LEU A 153 -8.51 12.65 10.15
N HIS A 154 -8.79 13.51 9.14
CA HIS A 154 -9.81 14.54 9.24
C HIS A 154 -10.54 14.76 7.90
N PRO A 155 -11.87 14.98 7.90
CA PRO A 155 -12.62 15.21 6.66
C PRO A 155 -12.18 16.45 5.86
N LEU A 156 -11.74 17.52 6.54
CA LEU A 156 -11.30 18.76 5.87
C LEU A 156 -10.05 18.56 5.01
N THR A 157 -9.17 17.65 5.40
CA THR A 157 -7.94 17.34 4.66
C THR A 157 -8.16 16.30 3.57
N ALA A 158 -9.34 15.68 3.51
CA ALA A 158 -9.72 14.68 2.51
C ALA A 158 -10.46 15.26 1.29
N ARG A 159 -10.63 16.60 1.22
CA ARG A 159 -11.33 17.32 0.15
C ARG A 159 -10.40 17.82 -0.93
#